data_AF-A0A3M0WE57-F1
#
_entry.id   AF-A0A3M0WE57-F1
#
_cell.length_a   1.000
_cell.length_b   1.000
_cell.length_c   1.000
_cell.angle_alpha   90.00
_cell.angle_beta   90.00
_cell.angle_gamma   90.00
#
_symmetry.space_group_name_H-M   'P 1'
#
loop_
_entity.id
_entity.type
_entity.pdbx_description
1 polymer ?
#
loop_
_entity_poly.entity_id
_entity_poly.type
_entity_poly.pdbx_seq_one_letter_code
_entity_poly.pdbx_strand_id
1 'polypeptide(L)'
;MTTTAADVRALLAAERKARRISHPLLTYTRSGQLLCNACQLNVREEQSRRLEEEFEVMEELEERIRRLRERREALRAAELRVEHADKVERSATRDEQDADADADEDEDEVDDWYA
;
A
#
# COMPACT_ATOMS: atom_id res chain seq x y z
N MET A 1 25.41 -19.24 42.32
CA MET A 1 26.24 -19.12 41.10
C MET A 1 26.12 -17.70 40.59
N THR A 2 27.12 -16.84 40.85
CA THR A 2 27.11 -15.44 40.40
C THR A 2 27.73 -15.36 39.01
N THR A 3 26.92 -15.27 37.96
CA THR A 3 27.42 -14.96 36.61
C THR A 3 28.02 -13.55 36.64
N THR A 4 29.32 -13.44 36.40
CA THR A 4 30.00 -12.16 36.46
C THR A 4 29.74 -11.35 35.19
N ALA A 5 29.88 -10.03 35.26
CA ALA A 5 29.71 -9.18 34.08
C ALA A 5 30.68 -9.53 32.93
N ALA A 6 31.80 -10.20 33.22
CA ALA A 6 32.74 -10.72 32.23
C ALA A 6 32.12 -11.88 31.42
N ASP A 7 31.41 -12.79 32.08
CA ASP A 7 30.75 -13.93 31.43
C ASP A 7 29.64 -13.45 30.49
N VAL A 8 28.85 -12.46 30.92
CA VAL A 8 27.81 -11.84 30.07
C VAL A 8 28.42 -11.15 28.85
N ARG A 9 29.51 -10.39 29.02
CA ARG A 9 30.20 -9.76 27.89
C ARG A 9 30.80 -10.78 26.92
N ALA A 10 31.36 -11.87 27.42
CA ALA A 10 31.88 -12.95 26.60
C ALA A 10 30.75 -13.64 25.81
N LEU A 11 29.61 -13.90 26.45
CA LEU A 11 28.43 -14.46 25.79
C LEU A 11 27.87 -13.53 24.71
N LEU A 12 27.74 -12.23 24.98
CA LEU A 12 27.29 -11.26 23.99
C LEU A 12 28.29 -11.11 22.83
N ALA A 13 29.60 -11.20 23.09
CA ALA A 13 30.62 -11.18 22.05
C ALA A 13 30.57 -12.45 21.18
N ALA A 14 30.35 -13.61 21.80
CA ALA A 14 30.16 -14.89 21.12
C ALA A 14 28.88 -14.89 20.26
N GLU A 15 27.77 -14.40 20.81
CA GLU A 15 26.50 -14.28 20.10
C GLU A 15 26.61 -13.33 18.89
N ARG A 16 27.26 -12.17 19.07
CA ARG A 16 27.54 -11.25 17.96
C ARG A 16 28.42 -11.88 16.89
N LYS A 17 29.37 -12.75 17.26
CA LYS A 17 30.21 -13.48 16.30
C LYS A 17 29.43 -14.56 15.57
N ALA A 18 28.52 -15.26 16.25
CA ALA A 18 27.65 -16.29 15.68
C ALA A 18 26.63 -15.71 14.68
N ARG A 19 26.14 -14.48 14.92
CA ARG A 19 25.20 -13.78 14.01
C ARG A 19 25.89 -13.08 12.83
N ARG A 20 27.20 -13.21 12.65
CA ARG A 20 27.89 -12.65 11.47
C ARG A 20 27.62 -13.52 10.25
N ILE A 21 27.36 -12.86 9.13
CA ILE A 21 27.23 -13.53 7.82
C ILE A 21 28.64 -13.77 7.28
N SER A 22 29.02 -15.04 7.10
CA SER A 22 30.27 -15.42 6.43
C SER A 22 29.98 -15.83 4.99
N HIS A 23 30.25 -14.93 4.04
CA HIS A 23 30.08 -15.21 2.61
C HIS A 23 31.36 -14.81 1.85
N PRO A 24 31.84 -15.60 0.87
CA PRO A 24 33.13 -15.41 0.21
C PRO A 24 33.29 -14.05 -0.49
N LEU A 25 32.19 -13.45 -0.92
CA LEU A 25 32.18 -12.14 -1.59
C LEU A 25 31.79 -10.98 -0.67
N LEU A 26 31.57 -11.19 0.63
CA LEU A 26 31.15 -10.14 1.54
C LEU A 26 32.23 -9.85 2.57
N THR A 27 32.49 -8.57 2.82
CA THR A 27 33.41 -8.09 3.85
C THR A 27 32.73 -7.09 4.77
N TYR A 28 33.12 -7.08 6.04
CA TYR A 28 32.66 -6.05 6.97
C TYR A 28 33.60 -4.85 6.91
N THR A 29 33.04 -3.66 6.75
CA THR A 29 33.79 -2.40 6.83
C THR A 29 34.14 -2.05 8.27
N ARG A 30 35.02 -1.07 8.48
CA ARG A 30 35.41 -0.60 9.84
C ARG A 30 34.23 -0.06 10.65
N SER A 31 33.19 0.44 9.98
CA SER A 31 31.92 0.88 10.58
C SER A 31 30.97 -0.29 10.92
N GLY A 32 31.30 -1.52 10.51
CA GLY A 32 30.48 -2.71 10.74
C GLY A 32 29.37 -2.92 9.71
N GLN A 33 29.39 -2.20 8.59
CA GLN A 33 28.49 -2.43 7.45
C GLN A 33 28.99 -3.61 6.60
N LEU A 34 28.07 -4.36 6.01
CA LEU A 34 28.39 -5.45 5.08
C LEU A 34 28.55 -4.87 3.67
N LEU A 35 29.75 -5.00 3.11
CA LEU A 35 30.09 -4.61 1.75
C LEU A 35 30.20 -5.87 0.88
N CYS A 36 29.59 -5.85 -0.30
CA CYS A 36 29.81 -6.88 -1.31
C CYS A 36 31.02 -6.49 -2.17
N ASN A 37 32.04 -7.33 -2.23
CA ASN A 37 33.26 -7.08 -2.99
C ASN A 37 33.05 -7.14 -4.51
N ALA A 38 32.00 -7.81 -4.98
CA ALA A 38 31.70 -7.95 -6.41
C ALA A 38 31.08 -6.67 -7.00
N CYS A 39 30.15 -6.03 -6.29
CA CYS A 39 29.50 -4.79 -6.72
C CYS A 39 30.02 -3.54 -6.00
N GLN A 40 30.86 -3.69 -4.98
CA GLN A 40 31.38 -2.61 -4.12
C GLN A 40 30.28 -1.78 -3.43
N LEU A 41 29.13 -2.40 -3.18
CA LEU A 41 27.98 -1.76 -2.54
C LEU A 41 27.75 -2.30 -1.13
N ASN A 42 27.23 -1.42 -0.27
CA ASN A 42 26.77 -1.79 1.06
C ASN A 42 25.47 -2.59 0.95
N VAL A 43 25.51 -3.87 1.30
CA VAL A 43 24.39 -4.81 1.16
C VAL A 43 23.15 -4.33 1.92
N ARG A 44 23.33 -3.67 3.08
CA ARG A 44 22.18 -3.13 3.83
C ARG A 44 21.57 -1.88 3.19
N GLU A 45 22.40 -1.02 2.61
CA GLU A 45 21.94 0.22 1.99
C GLU A 45 21.27 -0.06 0.63
N GLU A 46 21.72 -1.09 -0.10
CA GLU A 46 21.05 -1.55 -1.30
C GLU A 46 19.63 -2.06 -1.00
N GLN A 47 19.45 -2.82 0.09
CA GLN A 47 18.12 -3.30 0.48
C GLN A 47 17.19 -2.16 0.88
N SER A 48 17.68 -1.16 1.64
CA SER A 48 16.86 0.00 1.97
C SER A 48 16.51 0.82 0.72
N ARG A 49 17.48 1.08 -0.15
CA ARG A 49 17.25 1.84 -1.38
C ARG A 49 16.26 1.13 -2.32
N ARG A 50 16.37 -0.20 -2.46
CA ARG A 50 15.43 -0.97 -3.26
C ARG A 50 14.00 -0.90 -2.71
N LEU A 51 13.83 -0.95 -1.38
CA LEU A 51 12.51 -0.80 -0.78
C LEU A 51 11.95 0.60 -1.03
N GLU A 52 12.77 1.65 -0.89
CA GLU A 52 12.37 3.03 -1.21
C GLU A 52 11.93 3.17 -2.67
N GLU A 53 12.69 2.61 -3.62
CA GLU A 53 12.32 2.56 -5.04
C GLU A 53 10.97 1.83 -5.26
N GLU A 54 10.71 0.73 -4.54
CA GLU A 54 9.43 0.00 -4.60
C GLU A 54 8.26 0.81 -4.00
N PHE A 55 8.50 1.61 -2.95
CA PHE A 55 7.49 2.51 -2.37
C PHE A 55 7.13 3.67 -3.31
N GLU A 56 8.11 4.28 -3.98
CA GLU A 56 7.87 5.33 -4.98
C GLU A 56 6.94 4.81 -6.10
N VAL A 57 7.17 3.58 -6.58
CA VAL A 57 6.30 2.95 -7.59
C VAL A 57 4.87 2.72 -7.07
N MET A 58 4.70 2.34 -5.80
CA MET A 58 3.37 2.22 -5.20
C MET A 58 2.66 3.57 -5.15
N GLU A 59 3.34 4.63 -4.72
CA GLU A 59 2.75 5.97 -4.65
C GLU A 59 2.26 6.45 -6.03
N GLU A 60 3.04 6.23 -7.08
CA GLU A 60 2.63 6.54 -8.47
C GLU A 60 1.37 5.76 -8.89
N LEU A 61 1.32 4.47 -8.55
CA LEU A 61 0.17 3.61 -8.84
C LEU A 61 -1.07 4.07 -8.06
N GLU A 62 -0.92 4.44 -6.80
CA GLU A 62 -2.00 4.97 -5.95
C GLU A 62 -2.55 6.28 -6.49
N GLU A 63 -1.69 7.20 -6.93
CA GLU A 63 -2.13 8.44 -7.59
C GLU A 63 -2.92 8.15 -8.86
N ARG A 64 -2.45 7.20 -9.68
CA ARG A 64 -3.15 6.80 -10.90
C ARG A 64 -4.51 6.18 -10.59
N ILE A 65 -4.59 5.31 -9.58
CA ILE A 65 -5.84 4.71 -9.13
C ILE A 65 -6.80 5.79 -8.61
N ARG A 66 -6.30 6.77 -7.85
CA ARG A 66 -7.10 7.90 -7.35
C ARG A 66 -7.73 8.68 -8.51
N ARG A 67 -6.94 9.07 -9.51
CA ARG A 67 -7.43 9.78 -10.71
C ARG A 67 -8.48 8.96 -11.48
N LEU A 68 -8.28 7.63 -11.57
CA LEU A 68 -9.24 6.74 -12.24
C LEU A 68 -10.54 6.58 -11.43
N ARG A 69 -10.46 6.49 -10.10
CA ARG A 69 -11.63 6.41 -9.22
C ARG A 69 -12.46 7.69 -9.27
N GLU A 70 -11.82 8.85 -9.16
CA GLU A 70 -12.49 10.16 -9.30
C GLU A 70 -13.19 10.29 -10.66
N ARG A 71 -12.53 9.85 -11.75
CA ARG A 71 -13.15 9.85 -13.08
C ARG A 71 -14.34 8.91 -13.17
N ARG A 72 -14.27 7.73 -12.55
CA ARG A 72 -15.40 6.77 -12.49
C ARG A 72 -16.57 7.35 -11.69
N GLU A 73 -16.30 7.96 -10.55
CA GLU A 73 -17.31 8.60 -9.71
C GLU A 73 -17.97 9.78 -10.41
N ALA A 74 -17.20 10.62 -11.11
CA ALA A 74 -17.74 11.72 -11.90
C ALA A 74 -18.64 11.22 -13.04
N LEU A 75 -18.28 10.13 -13.70
CA LEU A 75 -19.12 9.50 -14.73
C LEU A 75 -20.41 8.92 -14.14
N ARG A 76 -20.34 8.22 -13.00
CA ARG A 76 -21.54 7.73 -12.30
C ARG A 76 -22.46 8.86 -11.84
N ALA A 77 -21.89 9.94 -11.28
CA ALA A 77 -22.66 11.11 -10.89
C ALA A 77 -23.29 11.84 -12.10
N ALA A 78 -22.61 11.84 -13.25
CA ALA A 78 -23.18 12.37 -14.49
C ALA A 78 -24.30 11.48 -15.04
N GLU A 79 -24.14 10.15 -14.99
CA GLU A 79 -25.16 9.18 -15.38
C GLU A 79 -26.42 9.34 -14.54
N LEU A 80 -26.30 9.39 -13.21
CA LEU A 80 -27.42 9.68 -12.29
C LEU A 80 -28.11 11.01 -12.61
N ARG A 81 -27.37 12.06 -12.97
CA ARG A 81 -27.95 13.36 -13.38
C ARG A 81 -28.71 13.27 -14.69
N VAL A 82 -28.23 12.48 -15.66
CA VAL A 82 -28.93 12.25 -16.94
C VAL A 82 -30.20 11.45 -16.69
N GLU A 83 -30.14 10.38 -15.89
CA GLU A 83 -31.32 9.58 -15.53
C GLU A 83 -32.39 10.40 -14.80
N HIS A 84 -31.97 11.30 -13.88
CA HIS A 84 -32.88 12.23 -13.23
C HIS A 84 -33.52 13.22 -14.21
N ALA A 85 -32.75 13.75 -15.18
CA ALA A 85 -33.28 14.64 -16.20
C ALA A 85 -34.27 13.93 -17.14
N ASP A 86 -33.96 12.70 -17.55
CA ASP A 86 -34.83 11.83 -18.36
C ASP A 86 -36.16 11.50 -17.64
N LYS A 87 -36.12 11.27 -16.32
CA LYS A 87 -37.31 11.01 -15.49
C LYS A 87 -38.17 12.27 -15.33
N VAL A 88 -37.55 13.45 -15.19
CA VAL A 88 -38.23 14.75 -15.12
C VAL A 88 -38.86 15.15 -16.46
N GLU A 89 -38.22 14.89 -17.60
CA GLU A 89 -38.83 15.16 -18.92
C GLU A 89 -39.99 14.19 -19.23
N ARG A 90 -39.90 12.92 -18.79
CA ARG A 90 -41.00 11.95 -18.91
C ARG A 90 -42.18 12.24 -17.97
N SER A 91 -41.93 12.82 -16.78
CA SER A 91 -43.01 13.25 -15.89
C SER A 91 -43.67 14.56 -16.36
N ALA A 92 -42.90 15.49 -16.93
CA ALA A 92 -43.44 16.75 -17.49
C ALA A 92 -44.29 16.55 -18.77
N THR A 93 -44.19 15.40 -19.43
CA THR A 93 -45.02 15.02 -20.59
C THR A 93 -46.19 14.10 -20.22
N ARG A 94 -46.35 13.76 -18.93
CA ARG A 94 -47.40 12.86 -18.41
C ARG A 94 -48.19 13.51 -17.27
N ASP A 95 -48.71 14.72 -17.50
CA ASP A 95 -49.81 15.27 -16.70
C ASP A 95 -51.13 14.66 -17.19
N GLU A 96 -51.34 13.39 -16.82
CA GLU A 96 -52.65 12.78 -16.51
C GLU A 96 -52.41 11.30 -16.13
N GLN A 97 -52.70 10.99 -14.86
CA GLN A 97 -52.82 9.66 -14.24
C GLN A 97 -51.60 9.02 -13.55
N ASP A 98 -51.84 8.92 -12.24
CA ASP A 98 -51.51 7.86 -11.29
C ASP A 98 -50.31 8.03 -10.37
N ALA A 99 -50.66 8.04 -9.09
CA ALA A 99 -49.80 7.77 -7.95
C ALA A 99 -49.41 6.29 -7.97
N ASP A 100 -48.13 5.97 -7.91
CA ASP A 100 -47.63 4.94 -7.00
C ASP A 100 -46.10 4.94 -6.92
N ALA A 101 -45.67 4.49 -5.74
CA ALA A 101 -44.35 4.13 -5.23
C ALA A 101 -43.11 4.19 -6.16
N ASP A 102 -42.03 4.78 -5.66
CA ASP A 102 -40.78 4.02 -5.53
C ASP A 102 -40.00 4.55 -4.32
N ALA A 103 -39.84 3.67 -3.33
CA ALA A 103 -38.94 3.87 -2.21
C ALA A 103 -37.53 3.53 -2.71
N ASP A 104 -36.73 4.55 -2.99
CA ASP A 104 -35.30 4.38 -3.22
C ASP A 104 -34.66 4.10 -1.85
N GLU A 105 -34.68 2.84 -1.41
CA GLU A 105 -33.79 2.33 -0.39
C GLU A 105 -32.38 2.31 -0.97
N ASP A 106 -31.63 3.38 -0.70
CA ASP A 106 -30.18 3.44 -0.90
C ASP A 106 -29.51 2.44 0.07
N GLU A 107 -29.56 1.15 -0.27
CA GLU A 107 -28.63 0.16 0.28
C GLU A 107 -27.26 0.41 -0.36
N ASP A 108 -26.48 1.30 0.28
CA ASP A 108 -25.04 1.35 0.09
C ASP A 108 -24.45 -0.01 0.52
N GLU A 109 -24.46 -0.97 -0.40
CA GLU A 109 -23.74 -2.24 -0.32
C GLU A 109 -22.25 -1.90 -0.20
N VAL A 110 -21.80 -1.83 1.05
CA VAL A 110 -20.41 -1.67 1.45
C VAL A 110 -19.59 -2.72 0.72
N ASP A 111 -18.81 -2.26 -0.25
CA ASP A 111 -17.82 -2.97 -1.07
C ASP A 111 -17.10 -4.04 -0.23
N ASP A 112 -17.60 -5.26 -0.30
CA ASP A 112 -17.08 -6.43 0.38
C ASP A 112 -15.80 -6.89 -0.34
N TRP A 113 -14.73 -6.15 -0.09
CA TRP A 113 -13.42 -6.45 -0.63
C TRP A 113 -12.67 -7.50 0.21
N TYR A 114 -13.37 -8.31 1.01
CA TYR A 114 -12.80 -9.42 1.79
C TYR A 114 -13.79 -10.57 2.09
N ALA A 115 -14.61 -10.97 1.12
CA ALA A 115 -15.23 -12.32 1.09
C ALA A 115 -14.51 -13.28 0.14
#